data_AF-A0A4Y9ZQ21-F1
#
_entry.id   AF-A0A4Y9ZQ21-F1
#
_cell.length_a   1.000
_cell.length_b   1.000
_cell.length_c   1.000
_cell.angle_alpha   90.00
_cell.angle_beta   90.00
_cell.angle_gamma   90.00
#
_symmetry.space_group_name_H-M   'P 1'
#
loop_
_entity.id
_entity.type
_entity.pdbx_description
1 polymer ?
#
loop_
_entity_poly.entity_id
_entity_poly.type
_entity_poly.pdbx_seq_one_letter_code
_entity_poly.pdbx_strand_id
1 'polypeptide(L)'
;MGGPVGPQILGWQGYVRVDDITYSFLGDFPDNQIVTNISRTIITPTRTTWTMPAGPMEINVTFFSPIEPGDPIRQSIPFSYLYFEAVSTNGAEHSVQVYSDISAEWSSGNRSEVVQWSTVAGSNSIFHQVFLSEQTTFKEIDQQAEWGTLYYSTKVNSLVTYKVASDQSCRDEFHDKGKLDFGEDTQFRGIASSFPVYAIATDLGAITSTQDSPVVWAIGYTRDPASKYSDASSLINDFLDDFPNAKNRADQLDAKILTAANNVSSDYADLVSLAARQVFGATELTISKGADGNWSTSDVMMFMKNIGESSRNRVNAVEVLYQSFPLFMYVDPTLGGPLLEPLLRFQNSTNYTNPYAAQDIGSSYPVALASNHTHNEGVEQSANMLIMAYAHARATGDGSLAFRYYNLFSRWTDFLIGGSLHPTDQASSDTGDATNLTNLAIKGIIAIKAMSELSMALGRVNDAQQYSANATQLVQQWTSQALSSDKSRLLETYGDASSMTLGYNLFADRWLGTQLVDQSVYNAQTGFFAQISSGNTFGLPTDSSDPGHASSSQSVH
;
A
#
# COMPACT_ATOMS: atom_id res chain seq x y z
N MET A 1 17.35 6.04 -19.81
CA MET A 1 16.23 6.99 -19.65
C MET A 1 15.04 6.42 -20.42
N GLY A 2 14.21 5.61 -19.75
CA GLY A 2 12.91 5.27 -20.29
C GLY A 2 12.02 6.50 -20.18
N GLY A 3 11.29 6.84 -21.23
CA GLY A 3 10.21 7.82 -21.12
C GLY A 3 9.17 7.34 -20.10
N PRO A 4 8.23 8.22 -19.68
CA PRO A 4 7.12 7.79 -18.84
C PRO A 4 6.41 6.62 -19.52
N VAL A 5 6.41 5.47 -18.84
CA VAL A 5 5.64 4.29 -19.24
C VAL A 5 4.18 4.75 -19.30
N GLY A 6 3.52 4.59 -20.46
CA GLY A 6 2.09 4.89 -20.56
C GLY A 6 1.30 4.11 -19.50
N PRO A 7 0.11 4.58 -19.09
CA PRO A 7 -0.69 3.86 -18.09
C PRO A 7 -0.89 2.41 -18.55
N GLN A 8 -0.53 1.46 -17.68
CA GLN A 8 -0.84 0.06 -17.93
C GLN A 8 -2.35 -0.11 -17.94
N ILE A 9 -2.87 -0.66 -19.03
CA ILE A 9 -4.29 -0.95 -19.15
C ILE A 9 -4.54 -2.32 -18.52
N LEU A 10 -5.46 -2.35 -17.56
CA LEU A 10 -6.02 -3.56 -16.96
C LEU A 10 -7.51 -3.60 -17.31
N GLY A 11 -7.86 -4.27 -18.41
CA GLY A 11 -9.23 -4.35 -18.87
C GLY A 11 -10.16 -4.95 -17.82
N TRP A 12 -11.16 -4.16 -17.42
CA TRP A 12 -12.28 -4.57 -16.59
C TRP A 12 -13.53 -3.89 -17.13
N GLN A 13 -14.52 -4.66 -17.59
CA GLN A 13 -15.78 -4.15 -18.11
C GLN A 13 -16.92 -4.44 -17.14
N GLY A 14 -17.91 -3.54 -17.11
CA GLY A 14 -19.16 -3.74 -16.38
C GLY A 14 -20.38 -3.17 -17.12
N TYR A 15 -21.43 -3.97 -17.23
CA TYR A 15 -22.73 -3.58 -17.79
C TYR A 15 -23.88 -3.89 -16.84
N VAL A 16 -24.90 -3.04 -16.85
CA VAL A 16 -26.22 -3.34 -16.29
C VAL A 16 -27.26 -3.19 -17.38
N ARG A 17 -28.20 -4.13 -17.47
CA ARG A 17 -29.31 -4.10 -18.41
C ARG A 17 -30.60 -3.94 -17.62
N VAL A 18 -31.33 -2.85 -17.84
CA VAL A 18 -32.56 -2.49 -17.13
C VAL A 18 -33.68 -2.35 -18.16
N ASP A 19 -34.74 -3.13 -18.02
CA ASP A 19 -35.90 -3.13 -18.93
C ASP A 19 -35.50 -3.15 -20.42
N ASP A 20 -34.60 -4.09 -20.74
CA ASP A 20 -34.03 -4.30 -22.08
C ASP A 20 -33.07 -3.21 -22.60
N ILE A 21 -32.70 -2.24 -21.76
CA ILE A 21 -31.74 -1.19 -22.09
C ILE A 21 -30.42 -1.43 -21.36
N THR A 22 -29.32 -1.55 -22.10
CA THR A 22 -27.99 -1.81 -21.55
C THR A 22 -27.23 -0.51 -21.29
N TYR A 23 -26.70 -0.36 -20.08
CA TYR A 23 -25.88 0.74 -19.59
C TYR A 23 -24.48 0.24 -19.24
N SER A 24 -23.44 0.98 -19.63
CA SER A 24 -22.06 0.70 -19.23
C SER A 24 -21.66 1.53 -18.02
N PHE A 25 -21.14 0.84 -16.99
CA PHE A 25 -20.76 1.45 -15.70
C PHE A 25 -19.26 1.36 -15.38
N LEU A 26 -18.50 0.57 -16.14
CA LEU A 26 -17.06 0.37 -15.95
C LEU A 26 -16.44 -0.11 -17.27
N GLY A 27 -15.22 0.35 -17.57
CA GLY A 27 -14.43 -0.10 -18.72
C GLY A 27 -14.44 0.90 -19.88
N ASP A 28 -13.94 0.46 -21.04
CA ASP A 28 -13.97 1.27 -22.26
C ASP A 28 -15.38 1.22 -22.89
N PHE A 29 -15.74 2.27 -23.62
CA PHE A 29 -17.09 2.47 -24.13
C PHE A 29 -17.06 2.52 -25.67
N PRO A 30 -17.52 1.47 -26.38
CA PRO A 30 -17.75 1.60 -27.82
C PRO A 30 -18.86 2.64 -28.08
N ASP A 31 -18.74 3.38 -29.19
CA ASP A 31 -19.57 4.57 -29.54
C ASP A 31 -21.10 4.34 -29.55
N ASN A 32 -21.56 3.09 -29.50
CA ASN A 32 -22.96 2.69 -29.58
C ASN A 32 -23.63 2.32 -28.24
N GLN A 33 -22.94 2.47 -27.10
CA GLN A 33 -23.48 2.10 -25.79
C GLN A 33 -23.98 3.31 -24.99
N ILE A 34 -25.02 3.11 -24.17
CA ILE A 34 -25.46 4.12 -23.21
C ILE A 34 -24.50 4.09 -22.03
N VAL A 35 -23.72 5.14 -21.85
CA VAL A 35 -22.79 5.28 -20.73
C VAL A 35 -23.50 5.92 -19.55
N THR A 36 -23.39 5.31 -18.37
CA THR A 36 -23.84 5.97 -17.14
C THR A 36 -22.75 6.90 -16.59
N ASN A 37 -23.17 8.08 -16.13
CA ASN A 37 -22.27 9.05 -15.52
C ASN A 37 -22.23 8.87 -14.01
N ILE A 38 -21.03 8.84 -13.45
CA ILE A 38 -20.83 8.82 -11.99
C ILE A 38 -21.45 10.09 -11.39
N SER A 39 -22.51 9.92 -10.60
CA SER A 39 -23.19 11.01 -9.90
C SER A 39 -22.57 11.29 -8.55
N ARG A 40 -21.94 10.28 -7.93
CA ARG A 40 -21.26 10.39 -6.64
C ARG A 40 -20.12 9.38 -6.53
N THR A 41 -19.02 9.83 -5.94
CA THR A 41 -17.91 8.96 -5.51
C THR A 41 -17.76 9.07 -4.00
N ILE A 42 -17.67 7.93 -3.32
CA ILE A 42 -17.32 7.84 -1.90
C ILE A 42 -16.04 7.04 -1.81
N ILE A 43 -15.04 7.58 -1.11
CA ILE A 43 -13.79 6.88 -0.83
C ILE A 43 -13.67 6.73 0.68
N THR A 44 -13.43 5.50 1.12
CA THR A 44 -13.08 5.17 2.49
C THR A 44 -11.72 4.45 2.50
N PRO A 45 -11.10 4.26 3.67
CA PRO A 45 -9.82 3.55 3.76
C PRO A 45 -9.80 2.20 3.03
N THR A 46 -10.89 1.43 3.06
CA THR A 46 -10.97 0.11 2.42
C THR A 46 -11.73 0.06 1.09
N ARG A 47 -12.48 1.11 0.72
CA ARG A 47 -13.44 1.06 -0.40
C ARG A 47 -13.47 2.30 -1.28
N THR A 48 -13.86 2.09 -2.53
CA THR A 48 -14.32 3.15 -3.43
C THR A 48 -15.69 2.75 -3.96
N THR A 49 -16.70 3.59 -3.76
CA THR A 49 -18.06 3.37 -4.26
C THR A 49 -18.41 4.45 -5.27
N TRP A 50 -18.89 4.04 -6.44
CA TRP A 50 -19.48 4.91 -7.44
C TRP A 50 -20.99 4.72 -7.48
N THR A 51 -21.73 5.82 -7.39
CA THR A 51 -23.19 5.84 -7.59
C THR A 51 -23.48 6.37 -8.98
N MET A 52 -24.41 5.72 -9.68
CA MET A 52 -24.70 5.95 -11.09
C MET A 52 -26.19 5.70 -11.40
N PRO A 53 -26.85 6.50 -12.26
CA PRO A 53 -28.20 6.19 -12.73
C PRO A 53 -28.19 5.18 -13.89
N ALA A 54 -29.12 4.24 -13.92
CA ALA A 54 -29.36 3.29 -15.01
C ALA A 54 -30.87 3.19 -15.29
N GLY A 55 -31.38 4.14 -16.08
CA GLY A 55 -32.82 4.25 -16.34
C GLY A 55 -33.61 4.50 -15.05
N PRO A 56 -34.60 3.65 -14.71
CA PRO A 56 -35.36 3.75 -13.46
C PRO A 56 -34.63 3.20 -12.23
N MET A 57 -33.38 2.72 -12.36
CA MET A 57 -32.57 2.22 -11.25
C MET A 57 -31.44 3.19 -10.90
N GLU A 58 -31.08 3.27 -9.62
CA GLU A 58 -29.80 3.80 -9.15
C GLU A 58 -28.91 2.61 -8.78
N ILE A 59 -27.67 2.60 -9.27
CA ILE A 59 -26.70 1.54 -9.02
C ILE A 59 -25.54 2.07 -8.18
N ASN A 60 -25.02 1.22 -7.29
CA ASN A 60 -23.76 1.42 -6.60
C ASN A 60 -22.78 0.32 -7.02
N VAL A 61 -21.60 0.72 -7.47
CA VAL A 61 -20.49 -0.17 -7.83
C VAL A 61 -19.38 0.08 -6.84
N THR A 62 -19.04 -0.92 -6.03
CA THR A 62 -18.05 -0.77 -4.96
C THR A 62 -16.85 -1.68 -5.16
N PHE A 63 -15.68 -1.07 -5.24
CA PHE A 63 -14.38 -1.73 -5.16
C PHE A 63 -13.99 -1.86 -3.69
N PHE A 64 -13.77 -3.09 -3.24
CA PHE A 64 -13.48 -3.39 -1.85
C PHE A 64 -12.23 -4.26 -1.71
N SER A 65 -11.18 -3.68 -1.11
CA SER A 65 -9.94 -4.38 -0.78
C SER A 65 -9.83 -4.49 0.74
N PRO A 66 -10.08 -5.68 1.32
CA PRO A 66 -10.04 -5.85 2.76
C PRO A 66 -8.65 -5.52 3.35
N ILE A 67 -8.66 -4.83 4.49
CA ILE A 67 -7.52 -4.71 5.40
C ILE A 67 -7.94 -5.45 6.67
N GLU A 68 -7.12 -6.38 7.13
CA GLU A 68 -7.52 -7.43 8.09
C GLU A 68 -6.63 -7.42 9.35
N PRO A 69 -6.74 -6.39 10.21
CA PRO A 69 -5.91 -6.25 11.41
C PRO A 69 -6.07 -7.44 12.36
N GLY A 70 -4.93 -7.96 12.83
CA GLY A 70 -4.86 -9.07 13.79
C GLY A 70 -5.09 -10.45 13.18
N ASP A 71 -5.30 -10.55 11.86
CA ASP A 71 -5.45 -11.82 11.16
C ASP A 71 -4.47 -11.91 9.97
N PRO A 72 -3.24 -12.41 10.20
CA PRO A 72 -2.23 -12.50 9.15
C PRO A 72 -2.62 -13.48 8.03
N ILE A 73 -3.52 -14.45 8.29
CA ILE A 73 -3.99 -15.38 7.26
C ILE A 73 -4.88 -14.61 6.28
N ARG A 74 -5.92 -13.92 6.78
CA ARG A 74 -6.80 -13.10 5.94
C ARG A 74 -6.04 -11.97 5.25
N GLN A 75 -5.14 -11.30 5.96
CA GLN A 75 -4.32 -10.21 5.42
C GLN A 75 -3.40 -10.68 4.27
N SER A 76 -3.04 -11.97 4.24
CA SER A 76 -2.22 -12.58 3.18
C SER A 76 -2.99 -13.05 1.96
N ILE A 77 -4.34 -12.94 1.94
CA ILE A 77 -5.16 -13.33 0.80
C ILE A 77 -5.06 -12.24 -0.28
N PRO A 78 -4.50 -12.53 -1.48
CA PRO A 78 -4.26 -11.52 -2.52
C PRO A 78 -5.52 -11.30 -3.38
N PHE A 79 -6.66 -11.06 -2.74
CA PHE A 79 -7.97 -10.93 -3.40
C PHE A 79 -8.66 -9.62 -3.01
N SER A 80 -9.46 -9.09 -3.93
CA SER A 80 -10.38 -7.98 -3.72
C SER A 80 -11.78 -8.36 -4.19
N TYR A 81 -12.79 -7.67 -3.69
CA TYR A 81 -14.16 -7.77 -4.17
C TYR A 81 -14.50 -6.60 -5.09
N LEU A 82 -15.32 -6.87 -6.09
CA LEU A 82 -16.20 -5.89 -6.72
C LEU A 82 -17.63 -6.31 -6.37
N TYR A 83 -18.45 -5.38 -5.89
CA TYR A 83 -19.86 -5.69 -5.69
C TYR A 83 -20.78 -4.61 -6.24
N PHE A 84 -21.94 -5.07 -6.69
CA PHE A 84 -22.97 -4.27 -7.34
C PHE A 84 -24.25 -4.30 -6.52
N GLU A 85 -24.79 -3.11 -6.27
CA GLU A 85 -26.09 -2.90 -5.67
C GLU A 85 -26.98 -2.08 -6.61
N ALA A 86 -28.28 -2.34 -6.63
CA ALA A 86 -29.26 -1.54 -7.35
C ALA A 86 -30.49 -1.25 -6.48
N VAL A 87 -31.11 -0.09 -6.70
CA VAL A 87 -32.38 0.30 -6.08
C VAL A 87 -33.27 1.03 -7.07
N SER A 88 -34.56 0.71 -7.06
CA SER A 88 -35.57 1.36 -7.89
C SER A 88 -35.80 2.80 -7.42
N THR A 89 -35.74 3.74 -8.35
CA THR A 89 -35.94 5.17 -8.08
C THR A 89 -37.41 5.58 -8.06
N ASN A 90 -38.30 4.73 -8.58
CA ASN A 90 -39.74 4.96 -8.67
C ASN A 90 -40.57 4.01 -7.80
N GLY A 91 -39.92 3.04 -7.12
CA GLY A 91 -40.57 2.05 -6.26
C GLY A 91 -41.22 0.86 -6.99
N ALA A 92 -41.16 0.81 -8.33
CA ALA A 92 -41.64 -0.32 -9.13
C ALA A 92 -40.54 -1.37 -9.32
N GLU A 93 -40.96 -2.60 -9.65
CA GLU A 93 -40.06 -3.68 -10.06
C GLU A 93 -39.56 -3.44 -11.49
N HIS A 94 -38.27 -3.69 -11.71
CA HIS A 94 -37.62 -3.58 -13.03
C HIS A 94 -36.83 -4.84 -13.34
N SER A 95 -36.80 -5.24 -14.61
CA SER A 95 -36.00 -6.39 -15.07
C SER A 95 -34.53 -5.98 -15.08
N VAL A 96 -33.69 -6.62 -14.28
CA VAL A 96 -32.27 -6.26 -14.14
C VAL A 96 -31.36 -7.46 -14.42
N GLN A 97 -30.43 -7.29 -15.35
CA GLN A 97 -29.29 -8.20 -15.55
C GLN A 97 -27.99 -7.43 -15.35
N VAL A 98 -26.96 -8.06 -14.81
CA VAL A 98 -25.65 -7.43 -14.61
C VAL A 98 -24.54 -8.32 -15.14
N TYR A 99 -23.50 -7.70 -15.69
CA TYR A 99 -22.37 -8.36 -16.33
C TYR A 99 -21.07 -7.71 -15.89
N SER A 100 -20.03 -8.53 -15.73
CA SER A 100 -18.67 -8.03 -15.64
C SER A 100 -17.67 -9.02 -16.24
N ASP A 101 -16.65 -8.49 -16.92
CA ASP A 101 -15.52 -9.26 -17.44
C ASP A 101 -14.20 -8.62 -17.07
N ILE A 102 -13.15 -9.45 -17.00
CA ILE A 102 -11.76 -8.98 -17.00
C ILE A 102 -11.02 -9.54 -18.21
N SER A 103 -10.02 -8.79 -18.68
CA SER A 103 -9.15 -9.21 -19.79
C SER A 103 -7.94 -10.02 -19.30
N ALA A 104 -7.25 -10.68 -20.22
CA ALA A 104 -5.98 -11.34 -19.93
C ALA A 104 -4.82 -10.36 -19.60
N GLU A 105 -5.01 -9.05 -19.73
CA GLU A 105 -3.99 -8.03 -19.47
C GLU A 105 -3.53 -7.98 -18.01
N TRP A 106 -4.31 -8.54 -17.09
CA TRP A 106 -3.95 -8.70 -15.69
C TRP A 106 -2.84 -9.74 -15.47
N SER A 107 -2.47 -10.52 -16.49
CA SER A 107 -1.54 -11.65 -16.36
C SER A 107 -0.08 -11.32 -16.63
N SER A 108 0.22 -10.23 -17.32
CA SER A 108 1.59 -9.85 -17.74
C SER A 108 1.64 -8.43 -18.25
N GLY A 109 2.77 -7.74 -18.09
CA GLY A 109 3.04 -6.45 -18.75
C GLY A 109 3.27 -6.58 -20.26
N ASN A 110 3.65 -7.76 -20.76
CA ASN A 110 3.86 -8.00 -22.18
C ASN A 110 2.57 -8.51 -22.85
N ARG A 111 1.90 -7.60 -23.57
CA ARG A 111 0.63 -7.88 -24.28
C ARG A 111 0.73 -8.93 -25.41
N SER A 112 1.94 -9.38 -25.76
CA SER A 112 2.16 -10.45 -26.74
C SER A 112 2.24 -11.85 -26.12
N GLU A 113 2.36 -11.97 -24.79
CA GLU A 113 2.46 -13.27 -24.12
C GLU A 113 1.21 -14.10 -24.32
N VAL A 114 1.41 -15.41 -24.49
CA VAL A 114 0.32 -16.38 -24.66
C VAL A 114 -0.21 -16.77 -23.29
N VAL A 115 -1.50 -16.54 -23.05
CA VAL A 115 -2.19 -16.99 -21.85
C VAL A 115 -2.93 -18.30 -22.09
N GLN A 116 -2.99 -19.11 -21.04
CA GLN A 116 -3.89 -20.25 -20.92
C GLN A 116 -4.94 -19.92 -19.87
N TRP A 117 -6.07 -20.59 -19.99
CA TRP A 117 -7.17 -20.40 -19.07
C TRP A 117 -8.00 -21.67 -18.91
N SER A 118 -8.78 -21.71 -17.84
CA SER A 118 -9.85 -22.70 -17.69
C SER A 118 -10.93 -22.14 -16.78
N THR A 119 -12.15 -22.68 -16.91
CA THR A 119 -13.26 -22.38 -16.02
C THR A 119 -13.49 -23.56 -15.09
N VAL A 120 -13.72 -23.27 -13.81
CA VAL A 120 -14.16 -24.26 -12.82
C VAL A 120 -15.54 -23.85 -12.33
N ALA A 121 -16.55 -24.63 -12.69
CA ALA A 121 -17.91 -24.47 -12.18
C ALA A 121 -18.15 -25.48 -11.05
N GLY A 122 -17.84 -25.08 -9.82
CA GLY A 122 -18.05 -25.88 -8.62
C GLY A 122 -19.49 -25.80 -8.09
N SER A 123 -19.75 -26.42 -6.95
CA SER A 123 -21.07 -26.37 -6.29
C SER A 123 -21.34 -25.08 -5.50
N ASN A 124 -20.29 -24.33 -5.15
CA ASN A 124 -20.38 -23.10 -4.34
C ASN A 124 -19.98 -21.83 -5.12
N SER A 125 -19.00 -21.96 -6.02
CA SER A 125 -18.51 -20.85 -6.85
C SER A 125 -18.27 -21.30 -8.28
N ILE A 126 -18.28 -20.32 -9.18
CA ILE A 126 -17.66 -20.43 -10.49
C ILE A 126 -16.45 -19.50 -10.51
N PHE A 127 -15.37 -19.94 -11.13
CA PHE A 127 -14.21 -19.09 -11.35
C PHE A 127 -13.49 -19.39 -12.65
N HIS A 128 -13.00 -18.34 -13.29
CA HIS A 128 -12.01 -18.42 -14.35
C HIS A 128 -10.62 -18.34 -13.72
N GLN A 129 -9.70 -19.18 -14.20
CA GLN A 129 -8.28 -19.09 -13.87
C GLN A 129 -7.49 -18.81 -15.15
N VAL A 130 -6.53 -17.90 -15.06
CA VAL A 130 -5.75 -17.40 -16.20
C VAL A 130 -4.30 -17.32 -15.80
N PHE A 131 -3.40 -17.83 -16.64
CA PHE A 131 -1.97 -17.84 -16.37
C PHE A 131 -1.17 -17.82 -17.68
N LEU A 132 0.08 -17.34 -17.62
CA LEU A 132 0.96 -17.35 -18.79
C LEU A 132 1.36 -18.80 -19.14
N SER A 133 1.43 -19.09 -20.44
CA SER A 133 1.93 -20.38 -20.93
C SER A 133 3.39 -20.60 -20.53
N GLU A 134 4.19 -19.54 -20.57
CA GLU A 134 5.58 -19.51 -20.13
C GLU A 134 5.68 -18.53 -18.96
N GLN A 135 6.07 -19.02 -17.79
CA GLN A 135 6.19 -18.21 -16.58
C GLN A 135 7.65 -18.03 -16.17
N THR A 136 8.01 -16.82 -15.76
CA THR A 136 9.31 -16.50 -15.19
C THR A 136 9.13 -16.00 -13.76
N THR A 137 9.49 -16.84 -12.78
CA THR A 137 9.41 -16.49 -11.37
C THR A 137 10.27 -15.29 -11.03
N PHE A 138 9.78 -14.42 -10.16
CA PHE A 138 10.47 -13.22 -9.68
C PHE A 138 10.84 -12.20 -10.76
N LYS A 139 10.09 -12.16 -11.87
CA LYS A 139 10.26 -11.18 -12.94
C LYS A 139 9.01 -10.33 -13.09
N GLU A 140 9.20 -9.03 -13.28
CA GLU A 140 8.13 -8.15 -13.73
C GLU A 140 8.41 -7.64 -15.15
N ILE A 141 7.34 -7.50 -15.95
CA ILE A 141 7.35 -6.64 -17.13
C ILE A 141 6.37 -5.51 -16.89
N ASP A 142 6.83 -4.31 -17.22
CA ASP A 142 6.19 -3.03 -17.05
C ASP A 142 5.76 -2.63 -15.64
N GLN A 143 5.40 -3.52 -14.71
CA GLN A 143 5.26 -3.47 -13.22
C GLN A 143 4.39 -4.68 -12.78
N GLN A 144 4.16 -5.66 -13.66
CA GLN A 144 3.27 -6.80 -13.47
C GLN A 144 4.10 -8.08 -13.43
N ALA A 145 3.73 -9.02 -12.57
CA ALA A 145 4.42 -10.29 -12.44
C ALA A 145 4.31 -11.13 -13.71
N GLU A 146 5.41 -11.77 -14.09
CA GLU A 146 5.49 -12.72 -15.20
C GLU A 146 5.32 -14.18 -14.74
N TRP A 147 4.72 -14.38 -13.57
CA TRP A 147 4.34 -15.69 -13.04
C TRP A 147 3.17 -15.52 -12.08
N GLY A 148 2.36 -16.58 -11.94
CA GLY A 148 1.17 -16.63 -11.10
C GLY A 148 -0.08 -17.02 -11.87
N THR A 149 -1.19 -16.98 -11.15
CA THR A 149 -2.52 -17.28 -11.66
C THR A 149 -3.49 -16.20 -11.20
N LEU A 150 -4.14 -15.58 -12.18
CA LEU A 150 -5.28 -14.68 -12.00
C LEU A 150 -6.55 -15.49 -11.85
N TYR A 151 -7.41 -15.08 -10.91
CA TYR A 151 -8.74 -15.64 -10.69
C TYR A 151 -9.80 -14.56 -10.79
N TYR A 152 -10.90 -14.88 -11.46
CA TYR A 152 -12.11 -14.06 -11.49
C TYR A 152 -13.33 -14.94 -11.20
N SER A 153 -14.09 -14.60 -10.17
CA SER A 153 -15.00 -15.54 -9.55
C SER A 153 -16.27 -14.90 -9.00
N THR A 154 -17.31 -15.71 -8.85
CA THR A 154 -18.54 -15.36 -8.12
C THR A 154 -19.15 -16.61 -7.47
N LYS A 155 -20.11 -16.43 -6.55
CA LYS A 155 -20.89 -17.55 -6.03
C LYS A 155 -21.79 -18.12 -7.13
N VAL A 156 -21.83 -19.44 -7.26
CA VAL A 156 -22.70 -20.09 -8.23
C VAL A 156 -24.14 -20.09 -7.74
N ASN A 157 -25.08 -19.77 -8.63
CA ASN A 157 -26.51 -20.02 -8.43
C ASN A 157 -27.19 -20.14 -9.80
N SER A 158 -28.49 -20.42 -9.84
CA SER A 158 -29.24 -20.63 -11.09
C SER A 158 -29.37 -19.38 -11.98
N LEU A 159 -29.03 -18.20 -11.47
CA LEU A 159 -29.09 -16.92 -12.16
C LEU A 159 -27.76 -16.56 -12.86
N VAL A 160 -26.68 -17.26 -12.52
CA VAL A 160 -25.34 -16.98 -13.04
C VAL A 160 -25.09 -17.72 -14.35
N THR A 161 -24.65 -16.98 -15.35
CA THR A 161 -24.12 -17.47 -16.62
C THR A 161 -22.69 -16.95 -16.79
N TYR A 162 -21.85 -17.66 -17.53
CA TYR A 162 -20.46 -17.25 -17.78
C TYR A 162 -20.07 -17.53 -19.22
N LYS A 163 -18.97 -16.92 -19.67
CA LYS A 163 -18.37 -17.20 -20.98
C LYS A 163 -16.90 -16.81 -21.01
N VAL A 164 -16.10 -17.62 -21.68
CA VAL A 164 -14.74 -17.26 -22.10
C VAL A 164 -14.72 -17.21 -23.62
N ALA A 165 -14.47 -16.02 -24.18
CA ALA A 165 -14.37 -15.77 -25.63
C ALA A 165 -13.65 -14.44 -25.87
N SER A 166 -13.73 -13.88 -27.08
CA SER A 166 -13.32 -12.50 -27.31
C SER A 166 -14.23 -11.52 -26.57
N ASP A 167 -13.68 -10.37 -26.19
CA ASP A 167 -14.41 -9.21 -25.66
C ASP A 167 -15.68 -8.90 -26.44
N GLN A 168 -15.59 -8.76 -27.77
CA GLN A 168 -16.75 -8.48 -28.63
C GLN A 168 -17.82 -9.56 -28.49
N SER A 169 -17.43 -10.84 -28.49
CA SER A 169 -18.38 -11.95 -28.42
C SER A 169 -19.13 -11.99 -27.09
N CYS A 170 -18.44 -11.78 -25.97
CA CYS A 170 -19.08 -11.79 -24.65
C CYS A 170 -19.97 -10.57 -24.43
N ARG A 171 -19.47 -9.39 -24.82
CA ARG A 171 -20.13 -8.11 -24.58
C ARG A 171 -21.37 -7.92 -25.46
N ASP A 172 -21.31 -8.29 -26.74
CA ASP A 172 -22.47 -8.24 -27.64
C ASP A 172 -23.56 -9.22 -27.21
N GLU A 173 -23.17 -10.43 -26.80
CA GLU A 173 -24.15 -11.42 -26.37
C GLU A 173 -24.90 -10.97 -25.11
N PHE A 174 -24.20 -10.40 -24.13
CA PHE A 174 -24.86 -9.81 -22.97
C PHE A 174 -25.73 -8.63 -23.35
N HIS A 175 -25.25 -7.73 -24.21
CA HIS A 175 -26.02 -6.59 -24.68
C HIS A 175 -27.36 -7.02 -25.30
N ASP A 176 -27.33 -8.04 -26.15
CA ASP A 176 -28.51 -8.49 -26.90
C ASP A 176 -29.45 -9.38 -26.08
N LYS A 177 -28.92 -10.19 -25.17
CA LYS A 177 -29.69 -11.26 -24.49
C LYS A 177 -29.81 -11.10 -22.98
N GLY A 178 -29.02 -10.22 -22.35
CA GLY A 178 -28.91 -10.09 -20.89
C GLY A 178 -28.27 -11.29 -20.19
N LYS A 179 -27.70 -12.25 -20.92
CA LYS A 179 -27.11 -13.49 -20.39
C LYS A 179 -26.07 -14.06 -21.33
N LEU A 180 -25.27 -15.00 -20.82
CA LEU A 180 -24.23 -15.72 -21.56
C LEU A 180 -24.65 -17.18 -21.83
N ASP A 181 -23.94 -17.86 -22.73
CA ASP A 181 -24.27 -19.19 -23.24
C ASP A 181 -23.47 -20.35 -22.62
N PHE A 182 -22.68 -20.09 -21.57
CA PHE A 182 -21.74 -21.05 -20.99
C PHE A 182 -20.61 -21.46 -21.95
N GLY A 183 -20.31 -20.63 -22.95
CA GLY A 183 -19.24 -20.89 -23.91
C GLY A 183 -17.86 -20.88 -23.25
N GLU A 184 -17.06 -21.88 -23.55
CA GLU A 184 -15.66 -21.97 -23.13
C GLU A 184 -14.76 -22.09 -24.35
N ASP A 185 -14.17 -20.97 -24.76
CA ASP A 185 -13.14 -21.00 -25.78
C ASP A 185 -11.93 -21.79 -25.28
N THR A 186 -11.41 -22.70 -26.10
CA THR A 186 -10.25 -23.55 -25.78
C THR A 186 -9.01 -23.20 -26.61
N GLN A 187 -9.08 -22.14 -27.43
CA GLN A 187 -8.00 -21.68 -28.30
C GLN A 187 -7.14 -20.63 -27.59
N PHE A 188 -6.18 -21.10 -26.78
CA PHE A 188 -5.20 -20.26 -26.10
C PHE A 188 -4.41 -19.38 -27.07
N ARG A 189 -4.18 -18.12 -26.70
CA ARG A 189 -3.60 -17.11 -27.59
C ARG A 189 -2.98 -15.95 -26.82
N GLY A 190 -2.31 -15.07 -27.56
CA GLY A 190 -1.70 -13.85 -27.02
C GLY A 190 -2.73 -12.93 -26.36
N ILE A 191 -2.33 -12.21 -25.30
CA ILE A 191 -3.20 -11.27 -24.55
C ILE A 191 -3.92 -10.28 -25.49
N ALA A 192 -3.22 -9.70 -26.46
CA ALA A 192 -3.81 -8.76 -27.42
C ALA A 192 -4.46 -9.42 -28.66
N SER A 193 -4.48 -10.75 -28.75
CA SER A 193 -5.00 -11.48 -29.91
C SER A 193 -6.44 -11.91 -29.68
N SER A 194 -7.39 -11.37 -30.46
CA SER A 194 -8.83 -11.65 -30.28
C SER A 194 -9.24 -11.53 -28.80
N PHE A 195 -8.80 -10.42 -28.20
CA PHE A 195 -8.85 -10.01 -26.79
C PHE A 195 -9.66 -10.95 -25.89
N PRO A 196 -9.04 -12.00 -25.32
CA PRO A 196 -9.77 -12.96 -24.50
C PRO A 196 -10.23 -12.31 -23.20
N VAL A 197 -11.52 -12.48 -22.88
CA VAL A 197 -12.12 -12.01 -21.64
C VAL A 197 -12.82 -13.15 -20.89
N TYR A 198 -12.95 -12.96 -19.58
CA TYR A 198 -13.47 -13.94 -18.65
C TYR A 198 -14.74 -13.36 -18.01
N ALA A 199 -15.87 -13.64 -18.65
CA ALA A 199 -17.13 -12.93 -18.42
C ALA A 199 -18.09 -13.70 -17.52
N ILE A 200 -18.72 -12.98 -16.61
CA ILE A 200 -19.73 -13.48 -15.67
C ILE A 200 -20.95 -12.55 -15.73
N ALA A 201 -22.15 -13.11 -15.87
CA ALA A 201 -23.41 -12.38 -15.85
C ALA A 201 -24.42 -13.01 -14.89
N THR A 202 -25.25 -12.16 -14.28
CA THR A 202 -26.30 -12.56 -13.32
C THR A 202 -27.62 -11.94 -13.74
N ASP A 203 -28.66 -12.76 -13.91
CA ASP A 203 -30.03 -12.31 -14.15
C ASP A 203 -30.79 -12.17 -12.83
N LEU A 204 -30.98 -10.94 -12.35
CA LEU A 204 -31.66 -10.67 -11.08
C LEU A 204 -33.19 -10.76 -11.21
N GLY A 205 -33.72 -10.86 -12.43
CA GLY A 205 -35.15 -10.84 -12.68
C GLY A 205 -35.77 -9.48 -12.38
N ALA A 206 -37.05 -9.48 -12.00
CA ALA A 206 -37.79 -8.29 -11.63
C ALA A 206 -37.51 -7.93 -10.16
N ILE A 207 -36.83 -6.79 -9.91
CA ILE A 207 -36.42 -6.37 -8.56
C ILE A 207 -36.76 -4.92 -8.28
N THR A 208 -36.92 -4.60 -6.98
CA THR A 208 -36.91 -3.22 -6.48
C THR A 208 -35.57 -2.85 -5.83
N SER A 209 -34.84 -3.82 -5.29
CA SER A 209 -33.53 -3.59 -4.67
C SER A 209 -32.72 -4.89 -4.54
N THR A 210 -31.39 -4.76 -4.49
CA THR A 210 -30.46 -5.84 -4.12
C THR A 210 -29.78 -5.62 -2.77
N GLN A 211 -30.29 -4.72 -1.92
CA GLN A 211 -29.61 -4.31 -0.68
C GLN A 211 -29.26 -5.49 0.26
N ASP A 212 -30.13 -6.51 0.34
CA ASP A 212 -29.91 -7.68 1.20
C ASP A 212 -29.01 -8.75 0.55
N SER A 213 -28.82 -8.70 -0.77
CA SER A 213 -28.08 -9.70 -1.54
C SER A 213 -27.41 -9.06 -2.77
N PRO A 214 -26.33 -8.29 -2.58
CA PRO A 214 -25.59 -7.70 -3.69
C PRO A 214 -25.00 -8.76 -4.61
N VAL A 215 -24.76 -8.41 -5.87
CA VAL A 215 -23.96 -9.25 -6.76
C VAL A 215 -22.49 -9.03 -6.44
N VAL A 216 -21.76 -10.10 -6.14
CA VAL A 216 -20.37 -10.04 -5.68
C VAL A 216 -19.49 -10.82 -6.64
N TRP A 217 -18.44 -10.17 -7.14
CA TRP A 217 -17.31 -10.79 -7.80
C TRP A 217 -16.08 -10.69 -6.91
N ALA A 218 -15.22 -11.70 -6.98
CA ALA A 218 -13.89 -11.65 -6.39
C ALA A 218 -12.84 -11.80 -7.49
N ILE A 219 -11.84 -10.91 -7.43
CA ILE A 219 -10.65 -10.93 -8.28
C ILE A 219 -9.44 -11.19 -7.40
N GLY A 220 -8.54 -12.08 -7.82
CA GLY A 220 -7.34 -12.38 -7.06
C GLY A 220 -6.18 -12.81 -7.94
N TYR A 221 -4.95 -12.62 -7.45
CA TYR A 221 -3.75 -13.02 -8.16
C TYR A 221 -2.79 -13.75 -7.22
N THR A 222 -2.62 -15.06 -7.42
CA THR A 222 -1.75 -15.89 -6.57
C THR A 222 -0.42 -16.15 -7.26
N ARG A 223 0.67 -16.25 -6.48
CA ARG A 223 2.03 -16.48 -6.98
C ARG A 223 2.72 -17.55 -6.16
N ASP A 224 3.26 -18.59 -6.80
CA ASP A 224 4.14 -19.58 -6.16
C ASP A 224 5.49 -19.60 -6.93
N PRO A 225 6.64 -19.34 -6.26
CA PRO A 225 6.81 -18.91 -4.87
C PRO A 225 6.32 -17.46 -4.64
N ALA A 226 5.47 -17.26 -3.62
CA ALA A 226 5.17 -16.01 -2.87
C ALA A 226 4.04 -16.25 -1.83
N SER A 227 3.01 -17.03 -2.18
CA SER A 227 1.95 -17.53 -1.30
C SER A 227 1.37 -18.83 -1.89
N LYS A 228 1.23 -19.89 -1.08
CA LYS A 228 0.66 -21.16 -1.55
C LYS A 228 -0.59 -21.52 -0.75
N TYR A 229 -1.74 -21.41 -1.41
CA TYR A 229 -2.97 -22.06 -0.98
C TYR A 229 -3.04 -23.43 -1.65
N SER A 230 -3.21 -24.50 -0.86
CA SER A 230 -3.16 -25.88 -1.37
C SER A 230 -4.34 -26.24 -2.29
N ASP A 231 -5.43 -25.48 -2.22
CA ASP A 231 -6.64 -25.63 -3.03
C ASP A 231 -7.21 -24.24 -3.37
N ALA A 232 -7.13 -23.85 -4.64
CA ALA A 232 -7.68 -22.59 -5.13
C ALA A 232 -9.21 -22.52 -4.94
N SER A 233 -9.90 -23.65 -5.06
CA SER A 233 -11.36 -23.70 -4.90
C SER A 233 -11.75 -23.40 -3.46
N SER A 234 -11.05 -23.99 -2.48
CA SER A 234 -11.28 -23.68 -1.06
C SER A 234 -11.01 -22.21 -0.76
N LEU A 235 -9.89 -21.65 -1.22
CA LEU A 235 -9.57 -20.24 -1.00
C LEU A 235 -10.65 -19.31 -1.56
N ILE A 236 -11.07 -19.54 -2.81
CA ILE A 236 -12.07 -18.71 -3.49
C ILE A 236 -13.43 -18.82 -2.78
N ASN A 237 -13.82 -20.04 -2.39
CA ASN A 237 -15.05 -20.26 -1.63
C ASN A 237 -15.01 -19.55 -0.27
N ASP A 238 -13.93 -19.74 0.50
CA ASP A 238 -13.77 -19.12 1.82
C ASP A 238 -13.80 -17.59 1.71
N PHE A 239 -13.14 -17.02 0.70
CA PHE A 239 -13.16 -15.57 0.45
C PHE A 239 -14.58 -15.10 0.09
N LEU A 240 -15.23 -15.70 -0.91
CA LEU A 240 -16.60 -15.33 -1.30
C LEU A 240 -17.62 -15.51 -0.16
N ASP A 241 -17.46 -16.53 0.69
CA ASP A 241 -18.31 -16.79 1.85
C ASP A 241 -18.07 -15.80 2.99
N ASP A 242 -16.85 -15.28 3.13
CA ASP A 242 -16.50 -14.29 4.14
C ASP A 242 -16.94 -12.86 3.77
N PHE A 243 -17.39 -12.59 2.54
CA PHE A 243 -17.78 -11.24 2.07
C PHE A 243 -18.65 -10.44 3.08
N PRO A 244 -19.75 -10.96 3.65
CA PRO A 244 -20.56 -10.20 4.61
C PRO A 244 -19.78 -9.84 5.88
N ASN A 245 -18.91 -10.74 6.35
CA ASN A 245 -18.09 -10.51 7.53
C ASN A 245 -16.94 -9.54 7.21
N ALA A 246 -16.29 -9.68 6.05
CA ALA A 246 -15.26 -8.78 5.57
C ALA A 246 -15.81 -7.36 5.45
N LYS A 247 -17.02 -7.19 4.89
CA LYS A 247 -17.70 -5.90 4.82
C LYS A 247 -17.92 -5.31 6.21
N ASN A 248 -18.37 -6.11 7.19
CA ASN A 248 -18.57 -5.63 8.57
C ASN A 248 -17.25 -5.20 9.23
N ARG A 249 -16.17 -5.99 9.08
CA ARG A 249 -14.84 -5.61 9.59
C ARG A 249 -14.32 -4.34 8.93
N ALA A 250 -14.54 -4.17 7.63
CA ALA A 250 -14.22 -2.96 6.89
C ALA A 250 -15.03 -1.74 7.36
N ASP A 251 -16.34 -1.91 7.61
CA ASP A 251 -17.19 -0.85 8.18
C ASP A 251 -16.66 -0.38 9.54
N GLN A 252 -16.21 -1.31 10.40
CA GLN A 252 -15.61 -0.98 11.70
C GLN A 252 -14.26 -0.28 11.57
N LEU A 253 -13.38 -0.77 10.68
CA LEU A 253 -12.06 -0.19 10.46
C LEU A 253 -12.15 1.22 9.86
N ASP A 254 -12.98 1.39 8.83
CA ASP A 254 -13.23 2.69 8.20
C ASP A 254 -13.77 3.68 9.23
N ALA A 255 -14.76 3.28 10.05
CA ALA A 255 -15.30 4.13 11.10
C ALA A 255 -14.24 4.53 12.14
N LYS A 256 -13.35 3.61 12.54
CA LYS A 256 -12.24 3.91 13.48
C LYS A 256 -11.28 4.94 12.89
N ILE A 257 -10.85 4.76 11.64
CA ILE A 257 -9.89 5.66 10.97
C ILE A 257 -10.53 7.03 10.73
N LEU A 258 -11.72 7.06 10.14
CA LEU A 258 -12.42 8.30 9.80
C LEU A 258 -12.82 9.09 11.04
N THR A 259 -13.25 8.44 12.12
CA THR A 259 -13.57 9.13 13.38
C THR A 259 -12.32 9.82 13.94
N ALA A 260 -11.17 9.13 13.94
CA ALA A 260 -9.92 9.72 14.42
C ALA A 260 -9.46 10.89 13.55
N ALA A 261 -9.52 10.75 12.23
CA ALA A 261 -9.09 11.78 11.30
C ALA A 261 -10.03 13.01 11.30
N ASN A 262 -11.34 12.81 11.40
CA ASN A 262 -12.31 13.91 11.46
C ASN A 262 -12.22 14.74 12.75
N ASN A 263 -11.61 14.22 13.81
CA ASN A 263 -11.29 15.04 14.99
C ASN A 263 -10.21 16.09 14.71
N VAL A 264 -9.48 15.96 13.59
CA VAL A 264 -8.53 16.97 13.09
C VAL A 264 -9.23 17.86 12.05
N SER A 265 -9.67 17.29 10.92
CA SER A 265 -10.49 17.97 9.90
C SER A 265 -11.10 16.97 8.91
N SER A 266 -12.10 17.39 8.14
CA SER A 266 -12.65 16.60 7.02
C SER A 266 -11.61 16.37 5.93
N ASP A 267 -10.83 17.41 5.59
CA ASP A 267 -9.82 17.33 4.53
C ASP A 267 -8.72 16.31 4.89
N TYR A 268 -8.38 16.21 6.18
CA TYR A 268 -7.46 15.19 6.66
C TYR A 268 -8.06 13.78 6.58
N ALA A 269 -9.36 13.63 6.88
CA ALA A 269 -10.05 12.36 6.72
C ALA A 269 -10.09 11.90 5.25
N ASP A 270 -10.25 12.83 4.30
CA ASP A 270 -10.18 12.52 2.86
C ASP A 270 -8.77 12.05 2.46
N LEU A 271 -7.71 12.73 2.92
CA LEU A 271 -6.32 12.32 2.66
C LEU A 271 -6.00 10.94 3.22
N VAL A 272 -6.38 10.67 4.47
CA VAL A 272 -6.13 9.37 5.12
C VAL A 272 -6.88 8.24 4.42
N SER A 273 -8.08 8.52 3.89
CA SER A 273 -8.89 7.54 3.14
C SER A 273 -8.22 7.06 1.86
N LEU A 274 -7.34 7.88 1.26
CA LEU A 274 -6.60 7.51 0.06
C LEU A 274 -5.37 6.64 0.36
N ALA A 275 -4.78 6.77 1.54
CA ALA A 275 -3.47 6.17 1.85
C ALA A 275 -3.55 4.68 2.24
N ALA A 276 -4.62 4.24 2.89
CA ALA A 276 -4.64 2.93 3.53
C ALA A 276 -4.45 1.77 2.55
N ARG A 277 -5.22 1.74 1.46
CA ARG A 277 -5.06 0.73 0.41
C ARG A 277 -3.71 0.79 -0.31
N GLN A 278 -3.12 1.98 -0.45
CA GLN A 278 -1.80 2.12 -1.08
C GLN A 278 -0.70 1.48 -0.22
N VAL A 279 -0.74 1.71 1.09
CA VAL A 279 0.24 1.15 2.03
C VAL A 279 0.11 -0.37 2.11
N PHE A 280 -1.10 -0.90 2.36
CA PHE A 280 -1.28 -2.35 2.53
C PHE A 280 -1.19 -3.10 1.19
N GLY A 281 -1.67 -2.52 0.09
CA GLY A 281 -1.61 -3.13 -1.24
C GLY A 281 -0.19 -3.28 -1.81
N ALA A 282 0.79 -2.57 -1.24
CA ALA A 282 2.19 -2.68 -1.63
C ALA A 282 2.93 -3.84 -0.96
N THR A 283 2.25 -4.68 -0.17
CA THR A 283 2.90 -5.64 0.72
C THR A 283 2.54 -7.10 0.46
N GLU A 284 3.48 -7.99 0.78
CA GLU A 284 3.33 -9.45 0.70
C GLU A 284 3.80 -10.11 2.00
N LEU A 285 2.89 -10.82 2.67
CA LEU A 285 3.21 -11.69 3.80
C LEU A 285 3.65 -13.06 3.31
N THR A 286 4.77 -13.53 3.84
CA THR A 286 5.41 -14.78 3.42
C THR A 286 5.80 -15.61 4.63
N ILE A 287 5.85 -16.92 4.42
CA ILE A 287 6.44 -17.89 5.35
C ILE A 287 7.53 -18.67 4.64
N SER A 288 8.58 -19.04 5.36
CA SER A 288 9.66 -19.82 4.76
C SER A 288 9.31 -21.30 4.61
N LYS A 289 9.97 -21.95 3.67
CA LYS A 289 9.94 -23.40 3.50
C LYS A 289 11.25 -23.98 4.00
N GLY A 290 11.18 -24.86 4.99
CA GLY A 290 12.34 -25.55 5.54
C GLY A 290 13.03 -26.45 4.52
N ALA A 291 14.26 -26.85 4.82
CA ALA A 291 15.01 -27.80 4.00
C ALA A 291 14.35 -29.19 3.91
N ASP A 292 13.46 -29.50 4.84
CA ASP A 292 12.60 -30.69 4.86
C ASP A 292 11.37 -30.57 3.92
N GLY A 293 11.17 -29.41 3.29
CA GLY A 293 10.06 -29.12 2.41
C GLY A 293 8.78 -28.70 3.13
N ASN A 294 8.79 -28.55 4.46
CA ASN A 294 7.63 -28.10 5.24
C ASN A 294 7.62 -26.58 5.40
N TRP A 295 6.43 -26.00 5.51
CA TRP A 295 6.29 -24.57 5.76
C TRP A 295 6.51 -24.24 7.24
N SER A 296 7.28 -23.17 7.50
CA SER A 296 7.55 -22.65 8.84
C SER A 296 6.58 -21.51 9.16
N THR A 297 5.49 -21.82 9.85
CA THR A 297 4.49 -20.81 10.24
C THR A 297 4.98 -19.83 11.31
N SER A 298 6.15 -20.07 11.90
CA SER A 298 6.81 -19.15 12.83
C SER A 298 7.82 -18.21 12.15
N ASP A 299 8.25 -18.50 10.92
CA ASP A 299 9.19 -17.67 10.18
C ASP A 299 8.43 -16.78 9.20
N VAL A 300 7.78 -15.76 9.75
CA VAL A 300 6.97 -14.80 9.01
C VAL A 300 7.82 -13.59 8.63
N MET A 301 7.78 -13.23 7.35
CA MET A 301 8.39 -12.01 6.81
C MET A 301 7.39 -11.28 5.93
N MET A 302 7.50 -9.96 5.88
CA MET A 302 6.67 -9.12 5.04
C MET A 302 7.55 -8.29 4.12
N PHE A 303 7.25 -8.33 2.83
CA PHE A 303 7.97 -7.58 1.81
C PHE A 303 7.11 -6.43 1.30
N MET A 304 7.69 -5.25 1.13
CA MET A 304 7.01 -4.06 0.62
C MET A 304 7.66 -3.61 -0.69
N LYS A 305 6.87 -3.46 -1.74
CA LYS A 305 7.27 -2.84 -3.00
C LYS A 305 7.29 -1.33 -2.84
N ASN A 306 8.38 -0.68 -3.24
CA ASN A 306 8.35 0.77 -3.39
C ASN A 306 7.51 1.15 -4.63
N ILE A 307 6.31 1.67 -4.39
CA ILE A 307 5.38 2.14 -5.42
C ILE A 307 5.39 3.67 -5.61
N GLY A 308 6.17 4.40 -4.80
CA GLY A 308 6.15 5.87 -4.76
C GLY A 308 6.97 6.56 -5.84
N GLU A 309 7.95 5.87 -6.44
CA GLU A 309 8.82 6.43 -7.46
C GLU A 309 8.93 5.51 -8.68
N SER A 310 8.54 6.01 -9.85
CA SER A 310 8.60 5.29 -11.13
C SER A 310 9.97 4.76 -11.54
N SER A 311 11.05 5.16 -10.83
CA SER A 311 12.42 4.77 -11.11
C SER A 311 13.06 3.81 -10.09
N ARG A 312 12.41 3.57 -8.94
CA ARG A 312 12.99 2.81 -7.83
C ARG A 312 12.01 1.75 -7.32
N ASN A 313 11.74 0.73 -8.13
CA ASN A 313 10.97 -0.46 -7.73
C ASN A 313 11.77 -1.30 -6.71
N ARG A 314 12.11 -0.79 -5.54
CA ARG A 314 12.94 -1.49 -4.54
C ARG A 314 12.09 -2.38 -3.63
N VAL A 315 12.74 -3.34 -2.96
CA VAL A 315 12.14 -4.22 -1.95
C VAL A 315 12.51 -3.72 -0.56
N ASN A 316 11.51 -3.47 0.30
CA ASN A 316 11.68 -2.98 1.68
C ASN A 316 12.60 -1.76 1.75
N ALA A 317 12.38 -0.79 0.86
CA ALA A 317 13.09 0.47 0.93
C ALA A 317 12.82 1.14 2.28
N VAL A 318 13.88 1.43 3.03
CA VAL A 318 13.78 1.78 4.45
C VAL A 318 13.03 3.10 4.66
N GLU A 319 13.20 4.07 3.77
CA GLU A 319 12.46 5.34 3.84
C GLU A 319 10.96 5.17 3.55
N VAL A 320 10.60 4.26 2.64
CA VAL A 320 9.19 3.95 2.32
C VAL A 320 8.51 3.21 3.48
N LEU A 321 9.25 2.28 4.12
CA LEU A 321 8.81 1.64 5.35
C LEU A 321 8.58 2.68 6.44
N TYR A 322 9.52 3.62 6.62
CA TYR A 322 9.41 4.68 7.63
C TYR A 322 8.18 5.57 7.40
N GLN A 323 7.96 6.02 6.17
CA GLN A 323 6.81 6.86 5.80
C GLN A 323 5.46 6.15 6.03
N SER A 324 5.40 4.84 5.80
CA SER A 324 4.18 4.04 5.98
C SER A 324 4.01 3.47 7.40
N PHE A 325 5.07 3.40 8.20
CA PHE A 325 5.08 2.77 9.52
C PHE A 325 4.01 3.28 10.50
N PRO A 326 3.71 4.60 10.57
CA PRO A 326 2.67 5.10 11.46
C PRO A 326 1.30 4.46 11.20
N LEU A 327 0.97 4.17 9.94
CA LEU A 327 -0.30 3.52 9.61
C LEU A 327 -0.31 2.06 10.09
N PHE A 328 0.78 1.31 9.91
CA PHE A 328 0.90 -0.03 10.49
C PHE A 328 0.76 0.01 12.01
N MET A 329 1.43 0.95 12.69
CA MET A 329 1.32 1.08 14.15
C MET A 329 -0.08 1.50 14.63
N TYR A 330 -0.90 2.14 13.78
CA TYR A 330 -2.27 2.50 14.11
C TYR A 330 -3.28 1.37 13.83
N VAL A 331 -3.09 0.68 12.72
CA VAL A 331 -4.01 -0.33 12.18
C VAL A 331 -3.70 -1.71 12.76
N ASP A 332 -2.48 -2.19 12.59
CA ASP A 332 -1.99 -3.49 13.08
C ASP A 332 -0.49 -3.47 13.39
N PRO A 333 -0.10 -3.13 14.63
CA PRO A 333 1.29 -3.08 15.04
C PRO A 333 2.06 -4.39 14.86
N THR A 334 1.35 -5.54 14.84
CA THR A 334 1.99 -6.85 14.79
C THR A 334 2.69 -7.13 13.46
N LEU A 335 2.33 -6.39 12.40
CA LEU A 335 2.96 -6.46 11.09
C LEU A 335 4.31 -5.73 11.01
N GLY A 336 4.59 -4.82 11.95
CA GLY A 336 5.85 -4.07 11.97
C GLY A 336 7.08 -4.96 12.12
N GLY A 337 7.00 -6.00 12.96
CA GLY A 337 8.08 -6.99 13.11
C GLY A 337 8.40 -7.71 11.80
N PRO A 338 7.42 -8.39 11.17
CA PRO A 338 7.57 -9.00 9.85
C PRO A 338 8.11 -8.06 8.76
N LEU A 339 7.73 -6.77 8.73
CA LEU A 339 8.25 -5.79 7.76
C LEU A 339 9.73 -5.47 7.96
N LEU A 340 10.18 -5.38 9.21
CA LEU A 340 11.58 -5.09 9.54
C LEU A 340 12.47 -6.34 9.42
N GLU A 341 11.92 -7.53 9.64
CA GLU A 341 12.66 -8.79 9.73
C GLU A 341 13.60 -9.07 8.53
N PRO A 342 13.21 -8.89 7.24
CA PRO A 342 14.12 -9.11 6.11
C PRO A 342 15.40 -8.26 6.19
N LEU A 343 15.24 -6.98 6.50
CA LEU A 343 16.34 -6.02 6.64
C LEU A 343 17.23 -6.37 7.84
N LEU A 344 16.63 -6.66 8.99
CA LEU A 344 17.36 -6.97 10.22
C LEU A 344 18.15 -8.27 10.09
N ARG A 345 17.53 -9.31 9.53
CA ARG A 345 18.15 -10.62 9.32
C ARG A 345 19.36 -10.54 8.42
N PHE A 346 19.26 -9.81 7.30
CA PHE A 346 20.39 -9.61 6.38
C PHE A 346 21.51 -8.80 7.03
N GLN A 347 21.19 -7.67 7.66
CA GLN A 347 22.19 -6.74 8.18
C GLN A 347 22.88 -7.21 9.46
N ASN A 348 22.29 -8.19 10.15
CA ASN A 348 22.91 -8.90 11.27
C ASN A 348 23.79 -10.08 10.83
N SER A 349 23.78 -10.44 9.54
CA SER A 349 24.62 -11.51 9.00
C SER A 349 26.05 -11.03 8.69
N THR A 350 26.96 -11.97 8.46
CA THR A 350 28.33 -11.66 8.01
C THR A 350 28.41 -11.05 6.61
N ASN A 351 27.31 -11.06 5.85
CA ASN A 351 27.29 -10.51 4.49
C ASN A 351 27.15 -8.98 4.48
N TYR A 352 26.82 -8.36 5.61
CA TYR A 352 26.68 -6.91 5.71
C TYR A 352 27.69 -6.32 6.70
N THR A 353 28.59 -5.49 6.19
CA THR A 353 29.76 -4.99 6.94
C THR A 353 29.74 -3.49 7.19
N ASN A 354 28.81 -2.75 6.58
CA ASN A 354 28.72 -1.31 6.77
C ASN A 354 28.36 -0.95 8.22
N PRO A 355 28.82 0.21 8.72
CA PRO A 355 28.54 0.63 10.10
C PRO A 355 27.12 1.23 10.27
N TYR A 356 26.39 1.46 9.18
CA TYR A 356 25.06 2.07 9.12
C TYR A 356 24.06 1.15 8.41
N ALA A 357 22.77 1.41 8.56
CA ALA A 357 21.72 0.60 7.94
C ALA A 357 21.72 0.70 6.40
N ALA A 358 21.40 -0.39 5.73
CA ALA A 358 21.20 -0.49 4.28
C ALA A 358 19.94 0.28 3.85
N GLN A 359 19.84 0.62 2.57
CA GLN A 359 18.68 1.35 2.03
C GLN A 359 17.48 0.45 1.70
N ASP A 360 17.71 -0.84 1.44
CA ASP A 360 16.71 -1.79 0.97
C ASP A 360 17.22 -3.24 1.10
N ILE A 361 16.36 -4.21 0.77
CA ILE A 361 16.73 -5.63 0.66
C ILE A 361 16.76 -6.10 -0.81
N GLY A 362 16.69 -5.18 -1.77
CA GLY A 362 16.65 -5.49 -3.20
C GLY A 362 16.40 -4.26 -4.06
N SER A 363 17.21 -4.09 -5.11
CA SER A 363 17.13 -2.94 -6.01
C SER A 363 16.02 -3.04 -7.07
N SER A 364 15.38 -4.20 -7.21
CA SER A 364 14.27 -4.43 -8.14
C SER A 364 13.31 -5.46 -7.56
N TYR A 365 12.07 -5.05 -7.32
CA TYR A 365 10.97 -5.89 -6.89
C TYR A 365 10.68 -6.92 -7.98
N PRO A 366 10.39 -8.18 -7.62
CA PRO A 366 10.29 -8.77 -6.27
C PRO A 366 11.61 -9.36 -5.75
N VAL A 367 12.75 -9.07 -6.37
CA VAL A 367 14.02 -9.76 -6.12
C VAL A 367 14.73 -9.19 -4.88
N ALA A 368 14.66 -9.95 -3.78
CA ALA A 368 15.26 -9.60 -2.49
C ALA A 368 16.69 -10.15 -2.31
N LEU A 369 17.63 -9.83 -3.23
CA LEU A 369 19.01 -10.34 -3.16
C LEU A 369 19.90 -9.61 -2.14
N ALA A 370 19.45 -8.47 -1.63
CA ALA A 370 20.19 -7.57 -0.76
C ALA A 370 21.56 -7.12 -1.32
N SER A 371 22.16 -6.09 -0.73
CA SER A 371 23.50 -5.64 -1.11
C SER A 371 24.27 -5.07 0.07
N ASN A 372 25.59 -5.23 0.04
CA ASN A 372 26.54 -4.62 0.98
C ASN A 372 27.22 -3.38 0.37
N HIS A 373 26.64 -2.78 -0.67
CA HIS A 373 27.17 -1.54 -1.23
C HIS A 373 27.15 -0.41 -0.21
N THR A 374 28.18 0.42 -0.22
CA THR A 374 28.23 1.66 0.54
C THR A 374 27.32 2.71 -0.10
N HIS A 375 26.70 3.56 0.72
CA HIS A 375 25.88 4.68 0.28
C HIS A 375 26.05 5.87 1.23
N ASN A 376 25.59 7.04 0.80
CA ASN A 376 25.65 8.28 1.57
C ASN A 376 24.39 8.52 2.43
N GLU A 377 23.39 7.65 2.44
CA GLU A 377 22.19 7.80 3.31
C GLU A 377 22.34 7.12 4.69
N GLY A 378 23.56 6.99 5.23
CA GLY A 378 23.82 6.23 6.45
C GLY A 378 23.08 6.77 7.68
N VAL A 379 23.04 8.10 7.86
CA VAL A 379 22.31 8.75 8.95
C VAL A 379 20.80 8.54 8.79
N GLU A 380 20.28 8.78 7.59
CA GLU A 380 18.86 8.67 7.25
C GLU A 380 18.32 7.27 7.54
N GLN A 381 18.96 6.25 6.95
CA GLN A 381 18.46 4.87 7.04
C GLN A 381 18.67 4.26 8.42
N SER A 382 19.78 4.59 9.11
CA SER A 382 19.99 4.13 10.49
C SER A 382 18.98 4.74 11.45
N ALA A 383 18.66 6.02 11.27
CA ALA A 383 17.66 6.70 12.10
C ALA A 383 16.25 6.13 11.84
N ASN A 384 15.87 5.92 10.57
CA ASN A 384 14.63 5.26 10.18
C ASN A 384 14.45 3.92 10.90
N MET A 385 15.45 3.04 10.82
CA MET A 385 15.37 1.70 11.42
C MET A 385 15.24 1.74 12.95
N LEU A 386 15.99 2.59 13.65
CA LEU A 386 15.92 2.71 15.11
C LEU A 386 14.59 3.31 15.58
N ILE A 387 14.08 4.33 14.88
CA ILE A 387 12.78 4.93 15.17
C ILE A 387 11.66 3.91 14.96
N MET A 388 11.65 3.18 13.84
CA MET A 388 10.67 2.12 13.57
C MET A 388 10.75 0.99 14.59
N ALA A 389 11.94 0.53 14.97
CA ALA A 389 12.12 -0.52 15.96
C ALA A 389 11.56 -0.11 17.34
N TYR A 390 11.81 1.13 17.77
CA TYR A 390 11.24 1.64 19.02
C TYR A 390 9.72 1.85 18.93
N ALA A 391 9.22 2.39 17.82
CA ALA A 391 7.79 2.54 17.57
C ALA A 391 7.05 1.19 17.66
N HIS A 392 7.60 0.16 17.02
CA HIS A 392 7.08 -1.21 17.08
C HIS A 392 7.05 -1.75 18.50
N ALA A 393 8.17 -1.67 19.23
CA ALA A 393 8.24 -2.15 20.61
C ALA A 393 7.23 -1.42 21.52
N ARG A 394 7.02 -0.11 21.33
CA ARG A 394 6.06 0.67 22.10
C ARG A 394 4.60 0.33 21.76
N ALA A 395 4.30 0.13 20.47
CA ALA A 395 2.94 -0.14 20.00
C ALA A 395 2.48 -1.56 20.36
N THR A 396 3.38 -2.54 20.31
CA THR A 396 3.08 -3.94 20.63
C THR A 396 3.26 -4.29 22.10
N GLY A 397 4.12 -3.55 22.82
CA GLY A 397 4.62 -3.97 24.13
C GLY A 397 5.61 -5.15 24.07
N ASP A 398 6.07 -5.54 22.88
CA ASP A 398 6.99 -6.65 22.66
C ASP A 398 8.39 -6.17 22.23
N GLY A 399 9.37 -6.38 23.11
CA GLY A 399 10.78 -6.08 22.86
C GLY A 399 11.59 -7.19 22.19
N SER A 400 10.98 -8.33 21.83
CA SER A 400 11.69 -9.53 21.39
C SER A 400 12.52 -9.31 20.12
N LEU A 401 11.99 -8.57 19.15
CA LEU A 401 12.71 -8.20 17.93
C LEU A 401 13.96 -7.37 18.27
N ALA A 402 13.78 -6.34 19.09
CA ALA A 402 14.87 -5.48 19.52
C ALA A 402 15.92 -6.19 20.37
N PHE A 403 15.49 -7.11 21.22
CA PHE A 403 16.40 -7.95 21.99
C PHE A 403 17.28 -8.81 21.08
N ARG A 404 16.69 -9.45 20.06
CA ARG A 404 17.41 -10.30 19.09
C ARG A 404 18.47 -9.53 18.31
N TYR A 405 18.16 -8.32 17.87
CA TYR A 405 19.02 -7.50 17.01
C TYR A 405 19.73 -6.36 17.75
N TYR A 406 19.80 -6.42 19.08
CA TYR A 406 20.31 -5.31 19.90
C TYR A 406 21.71 -4.84 19.50
N ASN A 407 22.64 -5.77 19.24
CA ASN A 407 24.02 -5.41 18.84
C ASN A 407 24.06 -4.65 17.51
N LEU A 408 23.17 -4.99 16.57
CA LEU A 408 23.03 -4.28 15.30
C LEU A 408 22.56 -2.84 15.54
N PHE A 409 21.54 -2.67 16.39
CA PHE A 409 21.01 -1.36 16.79
C PHE A 409 22.02 -0.50 17.53
N SER A 410 22.79 -1.08 18.44
CA SER A 410 23.89 -0.38 19.13
C SER A 410 24.94 0.12 18.14
N ARG A 411 25.35 -0.72 17.17
CA ARG A 411 26.32 -0.33 16.12
C ARG A 411 25.83 0.87 15.31
N TRP A 412 24.56 0.86 14.89
CA TRP A 412 23.98 1.99 14.17
C TRP A 412 23.87 3.24 15.04
N THR A 413 23.55 3.08 16.33
CA THR A 413 23.49 4.20 17.28
C THR A 413 24.86 4.83 17.49
N ASP A 414 25.91 4.03 17.61
CA ASP A 414 27.29 4.51 17.75
C ASP A 414 27.75 5.26 16.49
N PHE A 415 27.35 4.79 15.30
CA PHE A 415 27.56 5.53 14.04
C PHE A 415 26.85 6.89 14.07
N LEU A 416 25.58 6.94 14.51
CA LEU A 416 24.82 8.19 14.60
C LEU A 416 25.43 9.19 15.58
N ILE A 417 25.92 8.74 16.75
CA ILE A 417 26.60 9.61 17.73
C ILE A 417 27.79 10.34 17.10
N GLY A 418 28.54 9.66 16.22
CA GLY A 418 29.68 10.25 15.53
C GLY A 418 29.34 11.19 14.37
N GLY A 419 28.15 11.04 13.75
CA GLY A 419 27.84 11.66 12.45
C GLY A 419 26.56 12.49 12.35
N SER A 420 25.67 12.46 13.35
CA SER A 420 24.35 13.11 13.24
C SER A 420 24.37 14.62 13.34
N LEU A 421 25.18 15.22 14.23
CA LEU A 421 25.13 16.68 14.41
C LEU A 421 25.65 17.44 13.18
N HIS A 422 26.69 16.91 12.54
CA HIS A 422 27.30 17.50 11.35
C HIS A 422 27.38 16.47 10.23
N PRO A 423 26.26 16.12 9.58
CA PRO A 423 26.28 15.17 8.48
C PRO A 423 27.15 15.73 7.34
N THR A 424 28.20 15.00 6.97
CA THR A 424 29.12 15.30 5.86
C THR A 424 29.10 14.15 4.87
N ASP A 425 28.97 14.45 3.57
CA ASP A 425 28.76 13.44 2.53
C ASP A 425 27.59 12.51 2.89
N GLN A 426 26.50 13.09 3.41
CA GLN A 426 25.27 12.38 3.75
C GLN A 426 24.07 12.99 3.03
N ALA A 427 23.30 12.14 2.36
CA ALA A 427 22.05 12.52 1.72
C ALA A 427 20.85 12.28 2.64
N SER A 428 19.82 13.11 2.50
CA SER A 428 18.48 12.78 2.99
C SER A 428 17.68 12.12 1.87
N SER A 429 16.52 11.55 2.19
CA SER A 429 15.63 10.99 1.17
C SER A 429 15.01 12.06 0.25
N ASP A 430 15.13 13.36 0.58
CA ASP A 430 14.37 14.44 -0.07
C ASP A 430 15.26 15.49 -0.72
N THR A 431 16.24 15.99 0.03
CA THR A 431 17.25 16.91 -0.47
C THR A 431 18.53 16.13 -0.70
N GLY A 432 19.10 16.27 -1.90
CA GLY A 432 20.36 15.62 -2.26
C GLY A 432 21.52 15.99 -1.34
N ASP A 433 22.72 15.57 -1.69
CA ASP A 433 23.91 15.72 -0.86
C ASP A 433 24.15 17.18 -0.41
N ALA A 434 23.91 17.45 0.87
CA ALA A 434 24.17 18.74 1.49
C ALA A 434 24.76 18.56 2.88
N THR A 435 25.78 19.36 3.19
CA THR A 435 26.44 19.35 4.50
C THR A 435 25.62 20.10 5.53
N ASN A 436 25.58 19.60 6.77
CA ASN A 436 24.92 20.27 7.91
C ASN A 436 23.40 20.48 7.70
N LEU A 437 22.73 19.51 7.07
CA LEU A 437 21.27 19.51 6.95
C LEU A 437 20.61 19.44 8.33
N THR A 438 19.90 20.50 8.70
CA THR A 438 19.24 20.63 10.01
C THR A 438 18.23 19.51 10.26
N ASN A 439 17.43 19.19 9.24
CA ASN A 439 16.34 18.22 9.34
C ASN A 439 16.86 16.76 9.37
N LEU A 440 17.95 16.46 8.68
CA LEU A 440 18.61 15.15 8.76
C LEU A 440 19.29 14.97 10.13
N ALA A 441 19.96 16.02 10.62
CA ALA A 441 20.64 15.99 11.90
C ALA A 441 19.70 15.68 13.07
N ILE A 442 18.52 16.32 13.11
CA ILE A 442 17.57 16.08 14.20
C ILE A 442 17.00 14.66 14.19
N LYS A 443 16.82 14.08 13.00
CA LYS A 443 16.37 12.69 12.85
C LYS A 443 17.32 11.70 13.53
N GLY A 444 18.62 11.83 13.26
CA GLY A 444 19.65 11.01 13.89
C GLY A 444 19.69 11.18 15.40
N ILE A 445 19.55 12.42 15.90
CA ILE A 445 19.54 12.74 17.33
C ILE A 445 18.31 12.12 18.03
N ILE A 446 17.13 12.19 17.41
CA ILE A 446 15.91 11.53 17.90
C ILE A 446 16.09 10.01 17.92
N ALA A 447 16.71 9.43 16.90
CA ALA A 447 16.98 7.99 16.86
C ALA A 447 17.92 7.52 17.98
N ILE A 448 18.93 8.31 18.36
CA ILE A 448 19.78 8.01 19.53
C ILE A 448 18.93 8.01 20.82
N LYS A 449 17.99 8.95 20.96
CA LYS A 449 17.05 8.95 22.10
C LYS A 449 16.08 7.77 22.05
N ALA A 450 15.60 7.38 20.87
CA ALA A 450 14.78 6.18 20.71
C ALA A 450 15.54 4.92 21.15
N MET A 451 16.82 4.79 20.78
CA MET A 451 17.67 3.69 21.26
C MET A 451 17.86 3.74 22.77
N SER A 452 17.99 4.92 23.38
CA SER A 452 18.03 5.06 24.84
C SER A 452 16.79 4.48 25.52
N GLU A 453 15.59 4.84 25.06
CA GLU A 453 14.34 4.35 25.61
C GLU A 453 14.19 2.83 25.41
N LEU A 454 14.54 2.35 24.21
CA LEU A 454 14.54 0.92 23.90
C LEU A 454 15.51 0.14 24.79
N SER A 455 16.72 0.66 25.01
CA SER A 455 17.73 0.08 25.91
C SER A 455 17.22 0.00 27.35
N MET A 456 16.55 1.05 27.83
CA MET A 456 15.94 1.06 29.16
C MET A 456 14.86 -0.02 29.28
N ALA A 457 13.96 -0.12 28.29
CA ALA A 457 12.91 -1.13 28.26
C ALA A 457 13.44 -2.58 28.25
N LEU A 458 14.63 -2.80 27.66
CA LEU A 458 15.33 -4.08 27.62
C LEU A 458 16.24 -4.33 28.84
N GLY A 459 16.26 -3.44 29.84
CA GLY A 459 17.10 -3.57 31.04
C GLY A 459 18.59 -3.27 30.82
N ARG A 460 18.95 -2.66 29.69
CA ARG A 460 20.32 -2.21 29.36
C ARG A 460 20.57 -0.80 29.91
N VAL A 461 20.58 -0.70 31.24
CA VAL A 461 20.56 0.60 31.93
C VAL A 461 21.77 1.49 31.60
N ASN A 462 22.97 0.92 31.49
CA ASN A 462 24.18 1.69 31.18
C ASN A 462 24.11 2.31 29.77
N ASP A 463 23.75 1.50 28.78
CA ASP A 463 23.59 1.94 27.39
C ASP A 463 22.50 3.03 27.30
N ALA A 464 21.37 2.83 27.99
CA ALA A 464 20.30 3.82 28.05
C ALA A 464 20.78 5.17 28.59
N GLN A 465 21.52 5.17 29.70
CA GLN A 465 22.08 6.40 30.28
C GLN A 465 23.07 7.08 29.32
N GLN A 466 23.96 6.31 28.69
CA GLN A 466 24.93 6.82 27.74
C GLN A 466 24.25 7.43 26.51
N TYR A 467 23.31 6.71 25.90
CA TYR A 467 22.58 7.19 24.72
C TYR A 467 21.70 8.40 25.05
N SER A 468 21.05 8.43 26.22
CA SER A 468 20.30 9.62 26.65
C SER A 468 21.21 10.83 26.82
N ALA A 469 22.38 10.68 27.45
CA ALA A 469 23.32 11.79 27.64
C ALA A 469 23.84 12.34 26.30
N ASN A 470 24.19 11.45 25.35
CA ASN A 470 24.58 11.84 24.01
C ASN A 470 23.46 12.58 23.28
N ALA A 471 22.23 12.05 23.28
CA ALA A 471 21.09 12.70 22.62
C ALA A 471 20.81 14.09 23.20
N THR A 472 20.85 14.24 24.53
CA THR A 472 20.66 15.54 25.21
C THR A 472 21.77 16.54 24.86
N GLN A 473 23.03 16.11 24.82
CA GLN A 473 24.13 16.99 24.43
C GLN A 473 24.00 17.42 22.96
N LEU A 474 23.69 16.47 22.07
CA LEU A 474 23.58 16.73 20.64
C LEU A 474 22.39 17.65 20.33
N VAL A 475 21.22 17.47 20.96
CA VAL A 475 20.05 18.34 20.71
C VAL A 475 20.28 19.78 21.18
N GLN A 476 21.06 19.98 22.26
CA GLN A 476 21.44 21.33 22.71
C GLN A 476 22.32 22.03 21.68
N GLN A 477 23.31 21.32 21.14
CA GLN A 477 24.18 21.83 20.09
C GLN A 477 23.41 22.07 18.79
N TRP A 478 22.55 21.12 18.41
CA TRP A 478 21.65 21.24 17.25
C TRP A 478 20.80 22.50 17.37
N THR A 479 20.12 22.70 18.49
CA THR A 479 19.23 23.87 18.70
C THR A 479 19.98 25.19 18.52
N SER A 480 21.25 25.27 18.94
CA SER A 480 22.08 26.47 18.80
C SER A 480 22.48 26.80 17.36
N GLN A 481 22.49 25.81 16.45
CA GLN A 481 22.94 25.93 15.06
C GLN A 481 21.79 25.87 14.04
N ALA A 482 20.73 25.16 14.41
CA ALA A 482 19.56 24.87 13.59
C ALA A 482 18.58 26.04 13.48
N LEU A 483 18.59 26.97 14.45
CA LEU A 483 17.64 28.07 14.49
C LEU A 483 18.24 29.35 13.88
N SER A 484 17.37 30.17 13.31
CA SER A 484 17.68 31.55 12.95
C SER A 484 18.16 32.36 14.17
N SER A 485 18.85 33.48 13.92
CA SER A 485 19.41 34.33 14.97
C SER A 485 18.35 34.90 15.93
N ASP A 486 17.15 35.16 15.42
CA ASP A 486 15.96 35.58 16.18
C ASP A 486 15.15 34.38 16.75
N LYS A 487 15.58 33.15 16.48
CA LYS A 487 14.97 31.87 16.89
C LYS A 487 13.53 31.68 16.38
N SER A 488 13.16 32.36 15.30
CA SER A 488 11.81 32.28 14.74
C SER A 488 11.59 31.08 13.83
N ARG A 489 12.65 30.46 13.29
CA ARG A 489 12.52 29.29 12.40
C ARG A 489 13.77 28.39 12.37
N LEU A 490 13.59 27.16 11.90
CA LEU A 490 14.67 26.26 11.50
C LEU A 490 15.31 26.74 10.19
N LEU A 491 16.63 26.62 10.11
CA LEU A 491 17.43 26.78 8.90
C LEU A 491 17.44 25.47 8.13
N GLU A 492 17.53 25.50 6.81
CA GLU A 492 17.76 24.30 6.00
C GLU A 492 19.12 23.68 6.32
N THR A 493 20.16 24.52 6.28
CA THR A 493 21.53 24.18 6.62
C THR A 493 22.08 25.12 7.68
N TYR A 494 22.98 24.62 8.53
CA TYR A 494 23.55 25.45 9.59
C TYR A 494 24.29 26.67 9.04
N GLY A 495 24.01 27.83 9.64
CA GLY A 495 24.65 29.09 9.28
C GLY A 495 24.03 29.82 8.10
N ASP A 496 23.17 29.18 7.30
CA ASP A 496 22.41 29.89 6.26
C ASP A 496 21.18 30.55 6.85
N ALA A 497 21.38 31.79 7.33
CA ALA A 497 20.34 32.60 7.94
C ALA A 497 19.22 33.00 6.97
N SER A 498 19.32 32.75 5.66
CA SER A 498 18.25 33.02 4.69
C SER A 498 17.34 31.81 4.45
N SER A 499 17.85 30.61 4.72
CA SER A 499 17.18 29.34 4.45
C SER A 499 16.09 28.96 5.46
N MET A 500 15.26 27.98 5.10
CA MET A 500 14.31 27.33 5.99
C MET A 500 14.09 25.86 5.64
N THR A 501 13.63 25.05 6.60
CA THR A 501 13.13 23.68 6.36
C THR A 501 11.83 23.45 7.11
N LEU A 502 10.95 22.58 6.57
CA LEU A 502 9.71 22.12 7.20
C LEU A 502 9.96 21.48 8.56
N GLY A 503 11.13 20.84 8.74
CA GLY A 503 11.47 20.17 9.99
C GLY A 503 10.61 18.93 10.25
N TYR A 504 10.09 18.27 9.22
CA TYR A 504 9.15 17.15 9.35
C TYR A 504 9.72 15.97 10.18
N ASN A 505 11.04 15.81 10.31
CA ASN A 505 11.62 14.77 11.17
C ASN A 505 11.38 15.02 12.67
N LEU A 506 10.93 16.22 13.06
CA LEU A 506 10.42 16.49 14.41
C LEU A 506 9.17 15.66 14.75
N PHE A 507 8.44 15.18 13.73
CA PHE A 507 7.31 14.26 13.92
C PHE A 507 7.70 13.06 14.79
N ALA A 508 8.88 12.47 14.58
CA ALA A 508 9.31 11.30 15.34
C ALA A 508 9.43 11.58 16.84
N ASP A 509 9.88 12.77 17.25
CA ASP A 509 9.97 13.14 18.67
C ASP A 509 8.59 13.23 19.33
N ARG A 510 7.61 13.79 18.61
CA ARG A 510 6.21 13.86 19.06
C ARG A 510 5.53 12.51 19.06
N TRP A 511 5.65 11.78 17.97
CA TRP A 511 5.01 10.49 17.79
C TRP A 511 5.51 9.48 18.80
N LEU A 512 6.82 9.43 19.04
CA LEU A 512 7.45 8.55 20.02
C LEU A 512 7.30 9.05 21.46
N GLY A 513 7.00 10.33 21.66
CA GLY A 513 6.90 10.96 22.97
C GLY A 513 8.27 11.06 23.67
N THR A 514 9.36 11.20 22.92
CA THR A 514 10.72 11.24 23.48
C THR A 514 11.02 12.53 24.23
N GLN A 515 10.26 13.60 23.96
CA GLN A 515 10.37 14.92 24.61
C GLN A 515 11.81 15.46 24.60
N LEU A 516 12.55 15.17 23.53
CA LEU A 516 13.95 15.55 23.38
C LEU A 516 14.09 17.00 22.92
N VAL A 517 13.18 17.44 22.04
CA VAL A 517 13.19 18.79 21.47
C VAL A 517 12.32 19.72 22.31
N ASP A 518 12.87 20.89 22.63
CA ASP A 518 12.15 21.89 23.42
C ASP A 518 10.88 22.39 22.69
N GLN A 519 9.80 22.59 23.46
CA GLN A 519 8.51 23.07 22.94
C GLN A 519 8.63 24.39 22.15
N SER A 520 9.60 25.25 22.50
CA SER A 520 9.85 26.51 21.81
C SER A 520 10.21 26.34 20.33
N VAL A 521 10.87 25.23 19.94
CA VAL A 521 11.20 24.94 18.53
C VAL A 521 9.92 24.71 17.72
N TYR A 522 9.00 23.91 18.26
CA TYR A 522 7.70 23.66 17.62
C TYR A 522 6.87 24.94 17.51
N ASN A 523 6.83 25.74 18.58
CA ASN A 523 6.10 27.01 18.57
C ASN A 523 6.66 27.98 17.53
N ALA A 524 7.99 28.03 17.38
CA ALA A 524 8.67 28.84 16.36
C ALA A 524 8.26 28.38 14.95
N GLN A 525 8.33 27.08 14.66
CA GLN A 525 7.91 26.52 13.37
C GLN A 525 6.44 26.79 13.05
N THR A 526 5.52 26.53 13.99
CA THR A 526 4.09 26.85 13.80
C THR A 526 3.88 28.33 13.51
N GLY A 527 4.54 29.22 14.26
CA GLY A 527 4.45 30.66 14.05
C GLY A 527 4.97 31.10 12.68
N PHE A 528 6.09 30.53 12.22
CA PHE A 528 6.66 30.80 10.90
C PHE A 528 5.74 30.31 9.77
N PHE A 529 5.25 29.07 9.84
CA PHE A 529 4.38 28.50 8.80
C PHE A 529 3.02 29.17 8.70
N ALA A 530 2.46 29.65 9.83
CA ALA A 530 1.25 30.45 9.82
C ALA A 530 1.40 31.75 9.01
N GLN A 531 2.61 32.31 8.90
CA GLN A 531 2.88 33.53 8.14
C GLN A 531 2.98 33.26 6.63
N ILE A 532 3.58 32.12 6.25
CA ILE A 532 3.85 31.82 4.83
C ILE A 532 2.78 30.94 4.17
N SER A 533 1.89 30.31 4.94
CA SER A 533 0.87 29.38 4.42
C SER A 533 -0.06 30.02 3.38
N SER A 534 -0.41 31.30 3.54
CA SER A 534 -1.29 32.02 2.59
C SER A 534 -0.73 32.13 1.17
N GLY A 535 0.59 32.00 1.00
CA GLY A 535 1.27 32.05 -0.31
C GLY A 535 1.43 30.69 -0.99
N ASN A 536 1.03 29.58 -0.35
CA ASN A 536 1.38 28.22 -0.75
C ASN A 536 0.13 27.39 -1.08
N THR A 537 -0.37 27.51 -2.31
CA THR A 537 -1.64 26.88 -2.76
C THR A 537 -1.66 25.35 -2.66
N PHE A 538 -0.50 24.69 -2.83
CA PHE A 538 -0.40 23.23 -2.91
C PHE A 538 0.26 22.57 -1.70
N GLY A 539 0.45 23.32 -0.61
CA GLY A 539 1.14 22.85 0.59
C GLY A 539 2.47 23.56 0.82
N LEU A 540 3.05 23.36 2.00
CA LEU A 540 4.30 24.00 2.39
C LEU A 540 5.49 23.31 1.70
N PRO A 541 6.50 24.06 1.26
CA PRO A 541 7.69 23.46 0.70
C PRO A 541 8.51 22.76 1.79
N THR A 542 9.22 21.70 1.41
CA THR A 542 10.13 20.95 2.28
C THR A 542 11.24 21.82 2.85
N ASP A 543 11.73 22.76 2.04
CA ASP A 543 12.76 23.72 2.37
C ASP A 543 12.80 24.88 1.35
N SER A 544 13.75 25.79 1.55
CA SER A 544 13.97 26.95 0.70
C SER A 544 14.62 26.67 -0.66
N SER A 545 15.17 25.47 -0.88
CA SER A 545 15.87 25.13 -2.12
C SER A 545 14.91 24.78 -3.26
N ASP A 546 13.73 24.24 -2.93
CA ASP A 546 12.65 23.96 -3.88
C ASP A 546 11.28 24.48 -3.39
N PRO A 547 11.06 25.81 -3.44
CA PRO A 547 9.84 26.44 -2.90
C PRO A 547 8.57 26.09 -3.67
N GLY A 548 8.68 25.46 -4.85
CA GLY A 548 7.56 25.00 -5.65
C GLY A 548 7.13 23.56 -5.36
N HIS A 549 7.94 22.83 -4.59
CA HIS A 549 7.72 21.41 -4.32
C HIS A 549 7.19 21.21 -2.90
N ALA A 550 5.93 20.77 -2.81
CA ALA A 550 5.34 20.26 -1.58
C ALA A 550 5.12 18.75 -1.73
N SER A 551 5.68 17.96 -0.80
CA SER A 551 5.46 16.53 -0.76
C SER A 551 4.42 16.17 0.29
N SER A 552 3.39 15.42 -0.10
CA SER A 552 2.35 14.95 0.82
C SER A 552 2.89 13.97 1.87
N SER A 553 3.93 13.19 1.55
CA SER A 553 4.57 12.30 2.54
C SER A 553 5.28 13.08 3.65
N GLN A 554 5.67 14.34 3.40
CA GLN A 554 6.37 15.18 4.37
C GLN A 554 5.45 16.22 5.04
N SER A 555 4.39 16.63 4.34
CA SER A 555 3.43 17.65 4.81
C SER A 555 2.36 17.10 5.76
N VAL A 556 2.19 15.77 5.79
CA VAL A 556 1.20 15.07 6.64
C VAL A 556 1.77 14.72 8.04
N HIS A 557 3.10 14.74 8.18
CA HIS A 557 3.83 14.56 9.44
C HIS A 557 3.92 15.86 10.23
#